data_AF-A0A2T6E1M1-F1
#
_entry.id   AF-A0A2T6E1M1-F1
#
_cell.length_a   1.000
_cell.length_b   1.000
_cell.length_c   1.000
_cell.angle_alpha   90.00
_cell.angle_beta   90.00
_cell.angle_gamma   90.00
#
_symmetry.space_group_name_H-M   'P 1'
#
loop_
_entity.id
_entity.type
_entity.pdbx_description
1 polymer ?
#
loop_
_entity_poly.entity_id
_entity_poly.type
_entity_poly.pdbx_seq_one_letter_code
_entity_poly.pdbx_strand_id
1 'polypeptide(L)'
;MKLNTRSTKGFTLVEIMIVVVIIGLLAAMAIPAFQKVRKNSIGKAMANDARQIAGACQQVVLENPSVGNSISITYTSTTGAITSTNNIVEQYLQKISKGYTSNTITYNVVANTGSTAFALSHPQIAGVDVGGTSNAVGGAVNFDTEGKVL
;
A
#
# COMPACT_ATOMS: atom_id res chain seq x y z
N MET A 1 15.33 -66.65 0.45
CA MET A 1 14.67 -65.33 0.46
C MET A 1 15.75 -64.29 0.19
N LYS A 2 15.74 -63.64 -0.98
CA LYS A 2 16.84 -62.75 -1.42
C LYS A 2 16.54 -61.35 -0.87
N LEU A 3 17.33 -60.89 0.10
CA LEU A 3 17.18 -59.56 0.72
C LEU A 3 17.77 -58.51 -0.21
N ASN A 4 16.92 -57.69 -0.81
CA ASN A 4 17.32 -56.55 -1.62
C ASN A 4 17.93 -55.48 -0.70
N THR A 5 19.26 -55.42 -0.63
CA THR A 5 19.99 -54.35 0.05
C THR A 5 19.89 -53.07 -0.78
N ARG A 6 18.94 -52.19 -0.42
CA ARG A 6 18.91 -50.83 -0.99
C ARG A 6 20.11 -50.05 -0.43
N SER A 7 21.06 -49.69 -1.29
CA SER A 7 22.14 -48.78 -0.95
C SER A 7 21.55 -47.40 -0.61
N THR A 8 21.56 -47.03 0.67
CA THR A 8 21.22 -45.69 1.12
C THR A 8 22.42 -44.78 0.91
N LYS A 9 22.50 -44.15 -0.26
CA LYS A 9 23.43 -43.05 -0.51
C LYS A 9 22.93 -41.81 0.26
N GLY A 10 23.67 -41.38 1.27
CA GLY A 10 23.43 -40.10 1.95
C GLY A 10 24.01 -38.92 1.18
N PHE A 11 23.45 -37.73 1.39
CA PHE A 11 24.04 -36.48 0.92
C PHE A 11 25.39 -36.23 1.61
N THR A 12 26.38 -35.78 0.87
CA THR A 12 27.67 -35.36 1.42
C THR A 12 27.55 -33.96 2.02
N LEU A 13 28.32 -33.68 3.07
CA LEU A 13 28.42 -32.34 3.65
C LEU A 13 28.89 -31.31 2.61
N VAL A 14 29.74 -31.73 1.68
CA VAL A 14 30.30 -30.87 0.63
C VAL A 14 29.21 -30.44 -0.35
N GLU A 15 28.31 -31.35 -0.75
CA GLU A 15 27.17 -31.01 -1.61
C GLU A 15 26.27 -29.97 -0.96
N ILE A 16 25.99 -30.10 0.34
CA ILE A 16 25.17 -29.13 1.06
C ILE A 16 25.90 -27.78 1.23
N MET A 17 27.22 -27.77 1.47
CA MET A 17 28.01 -26.53 1.54
C MET A 17 27.92 -25.70 0.25
N ILE A 18 28.15 -26.34 -0.90
CA ILE A 18 28.15 -25.63 -2.19
C ILE A 18 26.75 -25.07 -2.48
N VAL A 19 25.71 -25.85 -2.20
CA VAL A 19 24.32 -25.40 -2.39
C VAL A 19 24.01 -24.19 -1.52
N VAL A 20 24.38 -24.21 -0.24
CA VAL A 20 24.14 -23.08 0.69
C VAL A 20 24.89 -21.82 0.25
N VAL A 21 26.10 -21.96 -0.29
CA VAL A 21 26.87 -20.83 -0.82
C VAL A 21 26.18 -20.22 -2.04
N ILE A 22 25.71 -21.05 -2.99
CA ILE A 22 25.04 -20.56 -4.19
C ILE A 22 23.72 -19.86 -3.85
N ILE A 23 22.87 -20.47 -3.00
CA ILE A 23 21.61 -19.84 -2.57
C ILE A 23 21.88 -18.57 -1.75
N GLY A 24 22.96 -18.53 -0.95
CA GLY A 24 23.37 -17.35 -0.20
C GLY A 24 23.73 -16.17 -1.11
N LEU A 25 24.49 -16.44 -2.18
CA LEU A 25 24.84 -15.43 -3.19
C LEU A 25 23.59 -14.91 -3.92
N LEU A 26 22.69 -15.81 -4.33
CA LEU A 26 21.44 -15.42 -5.00
C LEU A 26 20.55 -14.58 -4.07
N ALA A 27 20.40 -14.99 -2.80
CA ALA A 27 19.60 -14.27 -1.82
C ALA A 27 20.14 -12.85 -1.55
N ALA A 28 21.47 -12.69 -1.47
CA ALA A 28 22.11 -11.40 -1.22
C ALA A 28 21.76 -10.35 -2.29
N MET A 29 21.68 -10.76 -3.56
CA MET A 29 21.27 -9.88 -4.67
C MET A 29 19.75 -9.72 -4.76
N ALA A 30 18.99 -10.80 -4.50
CA ALA A 30 17.54 -10.81 -4.68
C ALA A 30 16.78 -10.00 -3.63
N ILE A 31 17.20 -10.03 -2.36
CA ILE A 31 16.51 -9.35 -1.26
C ILE A 31 16.37 -7.83 -1.49
N PRO A 32 17.43 -7.04 -1.76
CA PRO A 32 17.30 -5.59 -1.96
C PRO A 32 16.47 -5.25 -3.20
N ALA A 33 16.61 -6.02 -4.28
CA ALA A 33 15.81 -5.84 -5.49
C ALA A 33 14.31 -6.07 -5.21
N PHE A 34 13.97 -7.15 -4.50
CA PHE A 34 12.60 -7.47 -4.13
C PHE A 34 11.99 -6.40 -3.19
N GLN A 35 12.77 -5.90 -2.24
CA GLN A 35 12.34 -4.80 -1.36
C GLN A 35 12.00 -3.54 -2.16
N LYS A 36 12.82 -3.16 -3.14
CA LYS A 36 12.55 -2.00 -4.02
C LYS A 36 11.27 -2.20 -4.84
N VAL A 37 11.10 -3.37 -5.46
CA VAL A 37 9.89 -3.68 -6.26
C VAL A 37 8.65 -3.63 -5.38
N ARG A 38 8.68 -4.25 -4.20
CA ARG A 38 7.57 -4.24 -3.24
C ARG A 38 7.18 -2.82 -2.84
N LYS A 39 8.16 -1.99 -2.46
CA LYS A 39 7.95 -0.59 -2.09
C LYS A 39 7.28 0.21 -3.21
N ASN A 40 7.77 0.05 -4.44
CA ASN A 40 7.18 0.72 -5.60
C ASN A 40 5.76 0.25 -5.91
N SER A 41 5.48 -1.04 -5.76
CA SER A 41 4.13 -1.59 -5.93
C SER A 41 3.15 -1.03 -4.91
N ILE A 42 3.58 -0.89 -3.65
CA ILE A 42 2.78 -0.25 -2.61
C ILE A 42 2.50 1.21 -3.00
N GLY A 43 3.53 1.99 -3.36
CA GLY A 43 3.36 3.37 -3.81
C GLY A 43 2.33 3.53 -4.93
N LYS A 44 2.39 2.67 -5.95
CA LYS A 44 1.40 2.64 -7.04
C LYS A 44 -0.01 2.32 -6.56
N ALA A 45 -0.15 1.37 -5.63
CA ALA A 45 -1.44 1.06 -5.02
C ALA A 45 -1.99 2.25 -4.24
N MET A 46 -1.13 2.97 -3.49
CA MET A 46 -1.54 4.18 -2.76
C MET A 46 -2.07 5.26 -3.69
N ALA A 47 -1.38 5.52 -4.80
CA ALA A 47 -1.82 6.50 -5.78
C ALA A 47 -3.15 6.09 -6.45
N ASN A 48 -3.39 4.80 -6.64
CA ASN A 48 -4.66 4.30 -7.15
C ASN A 48 -5.79 4.45 -6.12
N ASP A 49 -5.54 4.03 -4.88
CA ASP A 49 -6.51 4.13 -3.78
C ASP A 49 -6.87 5.58 -3.48
N ALA A 50 -5.91 6.50 -3.55
CA ALA A 50 -6.16 7.93 -3.41
C ALA A 50 -7.14 8.45 -4.46
N ARG A 51 -7.00 8.03 -5.73
CA ARG A 51 -7.96 8.40 -6.79
C ARG A 51 -9.34 7.81 -6.54
N GLN A 52 -9.43 6.58 -6.01
CA GLN A 52 -10.71 5.98 -5.64
C GLN A 52 -11.38 6.75 -4.50
N ILE A 53 -10.63 7.12 -3.46
CA ILE A 53 -11.15 7.93 -2.34
C ILE A 53 -11.63 9.28 -2.85
N ALA A 54 -10.81 9.97 -3.66
CA ALA A 54 -11.16 11.26 -4.22
C ALA A 54 -12.46 11.20 -5.04
N GLY A 55 -12.56 10.23 -5.96
CA GLY A 55 -13.78 10.05 -6.77
C GLY A 55 -15.02 9.74 -5.93
N ALA A 56 -14.90 8.87 -4.92
CA ALA A 56 -16.00 8.57 -4.01
C ALA A 56 -16.44 9.80 -3.20
N CYS A 57 -15.49 10.58 -2.68
CA CYS A 57 -15.79 11.80 -1.93
C CYS A 57 -16.44 12.87 -2.82
N GLN A 58 -15.96 13.04 -4.07
CA GLN A 58 -16.56 13.96 -5.03
C GLN A 58 -18.01 13.59 -5.35
N GLN A 59 -18.30 12.30 -5.54
CA GLN A 59 -19.66 11.83 -5.76
C GLN A 59 -20.57 12.09 -4.55
N VAL A 60 -20.07 11.85 -3.33
CA VAL A 60 -20.80 12.17 -2.09
C VAL A 60 -21.16 13.65 -2.02
N VAL A 61 -20.22 14.55 -2.32
CA VAL A 61 -20.45 16.01 -2.30
C VAL A 61 -21.49 16.41 -3.35
N LEU A 62 -21.44 15.79 -4.53
CA LEU A 62 -22.38 16.07 -5.61
C LEU A 62 -23.81 15.69 -5.24
N GLU A 63 -24.00 14.54 -4.60
CA GLU A 63 -25.33 14.04 -4.20
C GLU A 63 -25.83 14.64 -2.89
N ASN A 64 -24.92 15.10 -2.03
CA ASN A 64 -25.24 15.64 -0.71
C ASN A 64 -24.63 17.04 -0.54
N PRO A 65 -25.23 18.08 -1.12
CA PRO A 65 -24.69 19.45 -1.06
C PRO A 65 -24.59 20.02 0.37
N SER A 66 -25.25 19.39 1.34
CA SER A 66 -25.16 19.74 2.77
C SER A 66 -23.92 19.16 3.47
N VAL A 67 -23.21 18.22 2.83
CA VAL A 67 -21.90 17.76 3.30
C VAL A 67 -20.96 18.93 3.10
N GLY A 68 -20.55 19.55 4.21
CA GLY A 68 -19.73 20.77 4.18
C GLY A 68 -18.35 20.57 3.54
N ASN A 69 -17.40 21.43 3.88
CA ASN A 69 -16.11 21.49 3.19
C ASN A 69 -15.17 20.29 3.44
N SER A 70 -15.57 19.32 4.28
CA SER A 70 -14.75 18.16 4.61
C SER A 70 -15.57 16.89 4.85
N ILE A 71 -15.06 15.76 4.41
CA ILE A 71 -15.59 14.43 4.67
C ILE A 71 -14.61 13.68 5.58
N SER A 72 -15.12 13.13 6.69
CA SER A 72 -14.33 12.29 7.60
C SER A 72 -14.58 10.82 7.32
N ILE A 73 -13.50 10.11 6.99
CA ILE A 73 -13.48 8.68 6.72
C ILE A 73 -12.73 7.98 7.85
N THR A 74 -13.29 6.89 8.35
CA THR A 74 -12.61 5.94 9.22
C THR A 74 -12.12 4.76 8.39
N TYR A 75 -10.82 4.49 8.45
CA TYR A 75 -10.17 3.40 7.74
C TYR A 75 -9.72 2.32 8.70
N THR A 76 -9.96 1.05 8.36
CA THR A 76 -9.51 -0.09 9.14
C THR A 76 -8.31 -0.79 8.48
N SER A 77 -7.11 -0.64 9.06
CA SER A 77 -5.85 -1.14 8.48
C SER A 77 -5.81 -2.64 8.19
N THR A 78 -6.43 -3.45 9.04
CA THR A 78 -6.44 -4.92 8.90
C THR A 78 -7.31 -5.40 7.73
N THR A 79 -8.43 -4.73 7.47
CA THR A 79 -9.42 -5.17 6.47
C THR A 79 -9.38 -4.33 5.20
N GLY A 80 -8.84 -3.13 5.25
CA GLY A 80 -8.91 -2.13 4.18
C GLY A 80 -10.27 -1.42 4.12
N ALA A 81 -11.16 -1.66 5.09
CA ALA A 81 -12.51 -1.12 5.06
C ALA A 81 -12.53 0.40 5.24
N ILE A 82 -13.39 1.04 4.45
CA ILE A 82 -13.72 2.45 4.49
C ILE A 82 -15.08 2.57 5.14
N THR A 83 -15.19 3.47 6.12
CA THR A 83 -16.44 3.83 6.77
C THR A 83 -16.55 5.33 6.96
N SER A 84 -17.75 5.89 7.02
CA SER A 84 -17.99 7.32 7.18
C SER A 84 -19.25 7.59 8.00
N THR A 85 -19.38 8.80 8.52
CA THR A 85 -20.60 9.20 9.23
C THR A 85 -21.81 9.06 8.31
N ASN A 86 -22.88 8.43 8.80
CA ASN A 86 -24.11 8.16 8.04
C ASN A 86 -23.93 7.25 6.81
N ASN A 87 -22.83 6.50 6.72
CA ASN A 87 -22.54 5.56 5.64
C ASN A 87 -22.58 6.18 4.22
N ILE A 88 -22.15 7.43 4.08
CA ILE A 88 -22.27 8.16 2.80
C ILE A 88 -21.18 7.77 1.80
N VAL A 89 -19.95 7.50 2.25
CA VAL A 89 -18.82 7.12 1.38
C VAL A 89 -18.89 5.65 0.97
N GLU A 90 -19.37 4.78 1.86
CA GLU A 90 -19.41 3.31 1.67
C GLU A 90 -20.31 2.87 0.52
N GLN A 91 -21.22 3.74 0.08
CA GLN A 91 -22.07 3.52 -1.09
C GLN A 91 -21.26 3.52 -2.39
N TYR A 92 -20.13 4.22 -2.43
CA TYR A 92 -19.27 4.36 -3.61
C TYR A 92 -17.92 3.63 -3.44
N LEU A 93 -17.40 3.58 -2.22
CA LEU A 93 -16.13 2.94 -1.92
C LEU A 93 -16.16 2.21 -0.58
N GLN A 94 -16.15 0.89 -0.63
CA GLN A 94 -16.20 0.05 0.56
C GLN A 94 -14.82 -0.29 1.11
N LYS A 95 -13.81 -0.43 0.24
CA LYS A 95 -12.48 -0.92 0.61
C LYS A 95 -11.40 -0.33 -0.29
N ILE A 96 -10.22 -0.15 0.29
CA ILE A 96 -8.96 0.14 -0.39
C ILE A 96 -7.88 -0.84 0.05
N SER A 97 -6.64 -0.68 -0.40
CA SER A 97 -5.53 -1.54 0.02
C SER A 97 -5.34 -1.52 1.55
N LYS A 98 -4.78 -2.62 2.06
CA LYS A 98 -4.56 -2.84 3.50
C LYS A 98 -3.24 -2.24 3.96
N GLY A 99 -3.11 -2.05 5.28
CA GLY A 99 -1.85 -1.72 5.92
C GLY A 99 -1.50 -0.23 5.93
N TYR A 100 -2.43 0.67 5.60
CA TYR A 100 -2.20 2.09 5.87
C TYR A 100 -2.15 2.37 7.37
N THR A 101 -1.39 3.38 7.78
CA THR A 101 -1.29 3.84 9.17
C THR A 101 -2.33 4.91 9.49
N SER A 102 -2.95 5.52 8.48
CA SER A 102 -4.02 6.51 8.63
C SER A 102 -5.32 5.83 9.10
N ASN A 103 -5.65 5.91 10.39
CA ASN A 103 -6.92 5.37 10.92
C ASN A 103 -8.12 6.29 10.61
N THR A 104 -7.84 7.57 10.38
CA THR A 104 -8.81 8.58 9.96
C THR A 104 -8.25 9.32 8.75
N ILE A 105 -9.07 9.48 7.71
CA ILE A 105 -8.75 10.24 6.50
C ILE A 105 -9.76 11.38 6.45
N THR A 106 -9.27 12.61 6.52
CA THR A 106 -10.10 13.81 6.33
C THR A 106 -9.89 14.30 4.90
N TYR A 107 -10.91 14.16 4.07
CA TYR A 107 -10.93 14.67 2.71
C TYR A 107 -11.48 16.09 2.71
N ASN A 108 -10.66 17.07 2.33
CA ASN A 108 -11.06 18.46 2.21
C ASN A 108 -11.55 18.75 0.78
N VAL A 109 -12.84 19.07 0.66
CA VAL A 109 -13.56 19.26 -0.61
C VAL A 109 -13.12 20.54 -1.33
N VAL A 110 -12.69 21.54 -0.57
CA VAL A 110 -12.18 22.82 -1.10
C VAL A 110 -10.71 22.94 -0.75
N ALA A 111 -9.85 22.18 -1.41
CA ALA A 111 -8.42 22.48 -1.44
C ALA A 111 -8.16 23.42 -2.64
N ASN A 112 -7.50 24.55 -2.41
CA ASN A 112 -7.02 25.40 -3.51
C ASN A 112 -6.08 24.59 -4.41
N THR A 113 -5.95 24.96 -5.68
CA THR A 113 -4.98 24.33 -6.61
C THR A 113 -3.59 24.26 -5.96
N GLY A 114 -3.04 23.05 -5.81
CA GLY A 114 -1.75 22.81 -5.15
C GLY A 114 -1.80 22.67 -3.62
N SER A 115 -2.98 22.64 -3.00
CA SER A 115 -3.15 22.36 -1.57
C SER A 115 -3.52 20.90 -1.30
N THR A 116 -3.07 20.39 -0.16
CA THR A 116 -3.37 19.03 0.30
C THR A 116 -4.86 18.89 0.62
N ALA A 117 -5.57 18.02 -0.09
CA ALA A 117 -6.95 17.65 0.21
C ALA A 117 -7.02 16.53 1.26
N PHE A 118 -6.11 15.55 1.19
CA PHE A 118 -5.99 14.47 2.17
C PHE A 118 -4.59 13.84 2.11
N ALA A 119 -4.29 12.98 3.09
CA ALA A 119 -3.04 12.24 3.12
C ALA A 119 -3.26 10.76 3.45
N LEU A 120 -2.48 9.89 2.81
CA LEU A 120 -2.40 8.46 3.14
C LEU A 120 -1.00 8.12 3.61
N SER A 121 -0.89 7.28 4.65
CA SER A 121 0.40 6.89 5.22
C SER A 121 0.61 5.39 5.21
N HIS A 122 1.83 4.94 4.89
CA HIS A 122 2.22 3.53 4.95
C HIS A 122 3.67 3.39 5.46
N PRO A 123 3.98 2.43 6.35
CA PRO A 123 5.31 2.35 6.98
C PRO A 123 6.45 2.05 6.00
N GLN A 124 6.14 1.40 4.87
CA GLN A 124 7.15 0.94 3.90
C GLN A 124 7.47 1.95 2.79
N ILE A 125 6.77 3.09 2.70
CA ILE A 125 6.89 4.01 1.55
C ILE A 125 7.77 5.25 1.78
N ALA A 126 8.47 5.34 2.91
CA ALA A 126 9.40 6.44 3.13
C ALA A 126 10.50 6.44 2.05
N GLY A 127 10.70 7.59 1.39
CA GLY A 127 11.68 7.74 0.31
C GLY A 127 11.37 6.96 -0.98
N VAL A 128 10.12 6.56 -1.18
CA VAL A 128 9.64 5.88 -2.39
C VAL A 128 8.89 6.89 -3.24
N ASP A 129 9.08 6.83 -4.56
CA ASP A 129 8.31 7.65 -5.49
C ASP A 129 6.87 7.15 -5.55
N VAL A 130 5.95 8.05 -5.26
CA VAL A 130 4.51 7.81 -5.36
C VAL A 130 3.99 8.80 -6.39
N GLY A 131 3.65 8.33 -7.59
CA GLY A 131 3.03 9.19 -8.61
C GLY A 131 3.88 10.34 -9.17
N GLY A 132 5.21 10.30 -9.02
CA GLY A 132 6.13 11.30 -9.60
C GLY A 132 6.71 12.31 -8.61
N THR A 133 6.30 12.28 -7.34
CA THR A 133 6.96 12.99 -6.25
C THR A 133 7.55 12.01 -5.25
N SER A 134 8.73 12.35 -4.73
CA SER A 134 9.42 11.57 -3.71
C SER A 134 8.83 11.92 -2.35
N ASN A 135 8.34 10.90 -1.66
CA ASN A 135 7.67 11.07 -0.37
C ASN A 135 8.64 11.55 0.74
N ALA A 136 8.14 12.39 1.66
CA ALA A 136 8.87 12.84 2.84
C ALA A 136 9.19 11.69 3.81
N VAL A 137 10.21 11.91 4.64
CA VAL A 137 10.60 10.98 5.73
C VAL A 137 9.42 10.88 6.71
N GLY A 138 8.74 9.74 6.74
CA GLY A 138 7.55 9.53 7.59
C GLY A 138 6.45 8.72 6.91
N GLY A 139 6.55 8.49 5.59
CA GLY A 139 5.67 7.55 4.92
C GLY A 139 4.27 8.09 4.61
N ALA A 140 4.04 9.41 4.72
CA ALA A 140 2.76 10.06 4.44
C ALA A 140 2.80 10.82 3.12
N VAL A 141 1.91 10.45 2.20
CA VAL A 141 1.78 11.07 0.87
C VAL A 141 0.56 11.98 0.87
N ASN A 142 0.76 13.21 0.38
CA ASN A 142 -0.31 14.18 0.25
C ASN A 142 -0.92 14.13 -1.15
N PHE A 143 -2.23 14.24 -1.20
CA PHE A 143 -3.00 14.21 -2.43
C PHE A 143 -3.89 15.44 -2.54
N ASP A 144 -4.12 15.91 -3.77
CA ASP A 144 -5.10 16.95 -4.07
C ASP A 144 -6.54 16.38 -4.11
N THR A 145 -7.51 17.22 -4.45
CA THR A 145 -8.93 16.86 -4.53
C THR A 145 -9.23 15.81 -5.60
N GLU A 146 -8.35 15.62 -6.58
CA GLU A 146 -8.48 14.62 -7.64
C GLU A 146 -7.74 13.30 -7.29
N GLY A 147 -7.06 13.26 -6.14
CA GLY A 147 -6.23 12.13 -5.73
C GLY A 147 -4.89 12.06 -6.45
N LYS A 148 -4.44 13.17 -7.06
CA LYS A 148 -3.09 13.29 -7.62
C LYS A 148 -2.11 13.72 -6.53
N VAL A 149 -0.89 13.21 -6.64
CA VAL A 149 0.16 13.46 -5.66
C VAL A 149 0.69 14.89 -5.79
N LEU A 150 0.96 15.50 -4.64
CA LEU A 150 1.57 16.83 -4.50
C LEU A 150 3.09 16.76 -4.29
#